data_AF-A0A951B4M7-F1
#
_entry.id   AF-A0A951B4M7-F1
#
_cell.length_a   1.000
_cell.length_b   1.000
_cell.length_c   1.000
_cell.angle_alpha   90.00
_cell.angle_beta   90.00
_cell.angle_gamma   90.00
#
_symmetry.space_group_name_H-M   'P 1'
#
loop_
_entity.id
_entity.type
_entity.pdbx_description
1 polymer ?
#
loop_
_entity_poly.entity_id
_entity_poly.type
_entity_poly.pdbx_seq_one_letter_code
_entity_poly.pdbx_strand_id
1 'polypeptide(L)'
;MTRVLLIGIKPEAVDVSDPDLPPGTTQEKIAAGIDATLSDMKARGWEAGFCSILTDDSAEATIATSLAQRWDCIVIGGGIRIPSRGLPLFERVINAVHRGAPGTPIAFNTSPNDSADAA
;
A
#
# COMPACT_ATOMS: atom_id res chain seq x y z
N MET A 1 -18.67 9.41 3.19
CA MET A 1 -17.52 9.14 4.06
C MET A 1 -16.37 8.81 3.14
N THR A 2 -15.24 9.49 3.23
CA THR A 2 -14.08 9.24 2.37
C THR A 2 -13.56 7.83 2.63
N ARG A 3 -13.27 7.06 1.58
CA ARG A 3 -12.75 5.69 1.65
C ARG A 3 -11.37 5.64 1.00
N VAL A 4 -10.36 5.22 1.75
CA VAL A 4 -8.98 5.12 1.27
C VAL A 4 -8.47 3.69 1.38
N LEU A 5 -7.87 3.18 0.30
CA LEU A 5 -7.18 1.89 0.30
C LEU A 5 -5.67 2.10 0.29
N LEU A 6 -4.98 1.62 1.32
CA LEU A 6 -3.54 1.46 1.29
C LEU A 6 -3.20 0.09 0.70
N ILE A 7 -2.45 0.04 -0.40
CA ILE A 7 -1.85 -1.19 -0.94
C ILE A 7 -0.41 -1.26 -0.46
N GLY A 8 -0.04 -2.35 0.22
CA GLY A 8 1.32 -2.55 0.72
C GLY A 8 1.70 -4.02 0.78
N ILE A 9 3.01 -4.28 0.75
CA ILE A 9 3.54 -5.64 0.92
C ILE A 9 3.26 -6.07 2.36
N LYS A 10 2.78 -7.30 2.50
CA LYS A 10 2.60 -7.96 3.79
C LYS A 10 3.90 -7.87 4.61
N PRO A 11 3.90 -7.34 5.85
CA PRO A 11 5.13 -7.07 6.60
C PRO A 11 6.07 -8.27 6.69
N GLU A 12 5.53 -9.48 6.88
CA GLU A 12 6.31 -10.72 7.00
C GLU A 12 6.97 -11.15 5.68
N ALA A 13 6.48 -10.65 4.54
CA ALA A 13 7.03 -10.92 3.21
C ALA A 13 8.06 -9.85 2.76
N VAL A 14 8.29 -8.81 3.57
CA VAL A 14 9.29 -7.79 3.26
C VAL A 14 10.68 -8.34 3.61
N ASP A 15 11.56 -8.34 2.62
CA ASP A 15 12.99 -8.56 2.81
C ASP A 15 13.63 -7.30 3.41
N VAL A 16 13.68 -7.24 4.74
CA VAL A 16 14.25 -6.13 5.50
C VAL A 16 15.78 -6.03 5.40
N SER A 17 16.44 -6.95 4.69
CA SER A 17 17.88 -6.88 4.40
C SER A 17 18.20 -6.08 3.13
N ASP A 18 17.18 -5.62 2.40
CA ASP A 18 17.32 -4.78 1.21
C ASP A 18 18.13 -3.50 1.52
N PRO A 19 19.24 -3.25 0.83
CA PRO A 19 19.99 -2.00 1.01
C PRO A 19 19.20 -0.76 0.59
N ASP A 20 18.16 -0.90 -0.25
CA ASP A 20 17.32 0.23 -0.68
C ASP A 20 16.27 0.62 0.40
N LEU A 21 16.12 -0.18 1.47
CA LEU A 21 15.23 0.16 2.58
C LEU A 21 15.89 1.13 3.58
N PRO A 22 15.10 1.98 4.26
CA PRO A 22 15.63 2.83 5.32
C PRO A 22 16.38 2.04 6.40
N PRO A 23 17.52 2.54 6.92
CA PRO A 23 18.27 1.85 7.96
C PRO A 23 17.43 1.52 9.19
N GLY A 24 17.56 0.27 9.67
CA GLY A 24 16.84 -0.21 10.84
C GLY A 24 15.35 -0.45 10.60
N THR A 25 14.91 -0.58 9.35
CA THR A 25 13.58 -1.11 9.00
C THR A 25 13.44 -2.53 9.54
N THR A 26 12.34 -2.81 10.24
CA THR A 26 11.97 -4.15 10.70
C THR A 26 10.52 -4.43 10.34
N GLN A 27 10.12 -5.69 10.33
CA GLN A 27 8.74 -6.08 10.01
C GLN A 27 7.76 -5.47 11.03
N GLU A 28 8.15 -5.40 12.32
CA GLU A 28 7.35 -4.78 13.38
C GLU A 28 7.16 -3.28 13.17
N LYS A 29 8.21 -2.57 12.71
CA LYS A 29 8.11 -1.14 12.40
C LYS A 29 7.18 -0.88 11.22
N ILE A 30 7.23 -1.75 10.20
CA ILE A 30 6.33 -1.67 9.05
C ILE A 30 4.89 -1.89 9.49
N ALA A 31 4.63 -2.96 10.25
CA ALA A 31 3.29 -3.26 10.79
C ALA A 31 2.75 -2.11 11.66
N ALA A 32 3.56 -1.61 12.59
CA ALA A 32 3.18 -0.48 13.45
C ALA A 32 2.87 0.79 12.64
N GLY A 33 3.62 1.06 11.58
CA GLY A 33 3.36 2.20 10.70
C GLY A 33 2.07 2.07 9.90
N ILE A 34 1.72 0.86 9.45
CA ILE A 34 0.43 0.58 8.81
C ILE A 34 -0.71 0.82 9.81
N ASP A 35 -0.62 0.25 11.01
CA ASP A 35 -1.63 0.40 12.07
C ASP A 35 -1.83 1.88 12.45
N ALA A 36 -0.73 2.63 12.56
CA ALA A 36 -0.76 4.06 12.85
C ALA A 36 -1.49 4.85 11.76
N THR A 37 -1.19 4.57 10.48
CA THR A 37 -1.87 5.24 9.35
C THR A 37 -3.35 4.91 9.29
N LEU A 38 -3.74 3.65 9.50
CA LEU A 38 -5.16 3.26 9.49
C LEU A 38 -5.91 3.94 10.64
N SER A 39 -5.25 4.08 11.80
CA SER A 39 -5.79 4.79 12.95
C SER A 39 -5.92 6.29 12.69
N ASP A 40 -4.96 6.91 12.02
CA ASP A 40 -5.02 8.33 11.63
C ASP A 40 -6.15 8.60 10.63
N MET A 41 -6.27 7.79 9.57
CA MET A 41 -7.39 7.89 8.62
C MET A 41 -8.75 7.77 9.33
N LYS A 42 -8.86 6.83 10.30
CA LYS A 42 -10.07 6.69 11.11
C LYS A 42 -10.34 7.93 11.98
N ALA A 43 -9.30 8.52 12.56
CA ALA A 43 -9.40 9.76 13.35
C ALA A 43 -9.85 10.97 12.49
N ARG A 44 -9.51 10.98 11.20
CA ARG A 44 -10.01 11.95 10.19
C ARG A 44 -11.46 11.69 9.76
N GLY A 45 -12.10 10.63 10.25
CA GLY A 45 -13.47 10.25 9.90
C GLY A 45 -13.57 9.50 8.57
N TRP A 46 -12.49 8.87 8.10
CA TRP A 46 -12.46 8.10 6.86
C TRP A 46 -12.64 6.60 7.12
N GLU A 47 -13.07 5.88 6.08
CA GLU A 47 -12.96 4.43 6.02
C GLU A 47 -11.60 4.05 5.45
N ALA A 48 -10.79 3.32 6.21
CA ALA A 48 -9.47 2.89 5.76
C ALA A 48 -9.44 1.38 5.54
N GLY A 49 -8.90 0.97 4.39
CA GLY A 49 -8.60 -0.42 4.06
C GLY A 49 -7.11 -0.63 3.89
N PHE A 50 -6.64 -1.83 4.21
CA PHE A 50 -5.29 -2.28 3.87
C PHE A 50 -5.35 -3.51 2.97
N CYS A 51 -4.89 -3.37 1.73
CA CYS A 51 -4.66 -4.47 0.79
C CYS A 51 -3.23 -4.98 1.00
N SER A 52 -3.13 -6.06 1.78
CA SER A 52 -1.86 -6.72 2.10
C SER A 52 -1.51 -7.74 1.01
N ILE A 53 -0.52 -7.42 0.16
CA ILE A 53 -0.12 -8.26 -0.96
C ILE A 53 1.16 -9.06 -0.65
N LEU A 54 1.30 -10.22 -1.29
CA LEU A 54 2.58 -10.90 -1.46
C LEU A 54 3.27 -10.38 -2.72
N THR A 55 4.57 -10.67 -2.89
CA THR A 55 5.36 -10.26 -4.06
C THR A 55 5.33 -11.28 -5.20
N ASP A 56 4.47 -12.29 -5.11
CA ASP A 56 4.34 -13.39 -6.07
C ASP A 56 3.20 -13.14 -7.09
N ASP A 57 2.80 -14.19 -7.81
CA ASP A 57 1.75 -14.09 -8.83
C ASP A 57 0.36 -13.79 -8.26
N SER A 58 0.14 -13.97 -6.95
CA SER A 58 -1.16 -13.73 -6.30
C SER A 58 -1.49 -12.25 -6.10
N ALA A 59 -0.50 -11.35 -6.19
CA ALA A 59 -0.65 -9.93 -5.89
C ALA A 59 -1.84 -9.26 -6.61
N GLU A 60 -1.98 -9.49 -7.91
CA GLU A 60 -3.04 -8.89 -8.73
C GLU A 60 -4.43 -9.39 -8.35
N ALA A 61 -4.57 -10.66 -7.97
CA ALA A 61 -5.84 -11.22 -7.53
C ALA A 61 -6.27 -10.67 -6.16
N THR A 62 -5.32 -10.50 -5.24
CA THR A 62 -5.56 -9.84 -3.95
C THR A 62 -6.00 -8.40 -4.14
N ILE A 63 -5.34 -7.64 -5.04
CA ILE A 63 -5.74 -6.27 -5.39
C ILE A 63 -7.14 -6.25 -5.98
N ALA A 64 -7.43 -7.10 -6.97
CA ALA A 64 -8.75 -7.17 -7.59
C ALA A 64 -9.87 -7.44 -6.56
N THR A 65 -9.60 -8.28 -5.56
CA THR A 65 -10.54 -8.54 -4.46
C THR A 65 -10.77 -7.29 -3.60
N SER A 66 -9.73 -6.54 -3.24
CA SER A 66 -9.88 -5.28 -2.49
C SER A 66 -10.60 -4.19 -3.30
N LEU A 67 -10.43 -4.19 -4.63
CA LEU A 67 -11.06 -3.22 -5.54
C LEU A 67 -12.50 -3.59 -5.94
N ALA A 68 -13.03 -4.73 -5.48
CA ALA A 68 -14.47 -5.02 -5.59
C ALA A 68 -15.33 -3.97 -4.84
N GLN A 69 -14.72 -3.23 -3.92
CA GLN A 69 -15.29 -2.06 -3.26
C GLN A 69 -14.82 -0.76 -3.94
N ARG A 70 -15.65 0.29 -3.91
CA ARG A 70 -15.26 1.62 -4.40
C ARG A 70 -14.41 2.38 -3.37
N TRP A 71 -13.32 2.97 -3.84
CA TRP A 71 -12.41 3.79 -3.05
C TRP A 71 -12.34 5.20 -3.65
N ASP A 72 -12.22 6.20 -2.80
CA ASP A 72 -12.05 7.61 -3.21
C ASP A 72 -10.57 7.93 -3.51
N CYS A 73 -9.65 7.19 -2.89
CA CYS A 73 -8.20 7.28 -3.15
C CYS A 73 -7.53 5.92 -2.91
N ILE A 74 -6.52 5.58 -3.71
CA ILE A 74 -5.68 4.39 -3.54
C ILE A 74 -4.24 4.84 -3.30
N VAL A 75 -3.71 4.57 -2.12
CA VAL A 75 -2.31 4.84 -1.77
C VAL A 75 -1.48 3.59 -2.07
N ILE A 76 -0.41 3.73 -2.85
CA ILE A 76 0.54 2.64 -3.11
C ILE A 76 1.79 2.85 -2.24
N GLY A 77 1.96 1.91 -1.30
CA GLY A 77 3.03 1.89 -0.30
C GLY A 77 4.43 2.04 -0.89
N GLY A 78 5.27 2.87 -0.26
CA GLY A 78 6.68 3.06 -0.63
C GLY A 78 7.49 1.78 -0.80
N GLY A 79 7.23 0.74 0.02
CA GLY A 79 7.92 -0.55 -0.07
C GLY A 79 7.73 -1.31 -1.40
N ILE A 80 6.72 -0.96 -2.20
CA ILE A 80 6.48 -1.54 -3.53
C ILE A 80 7.36 -0.85 -4.60
N ARG A 81 7.64 0.44 -4.43
CA ARG A 81 8.07 1.33 -5.52
C ARG A 81 9.42 2.02 -5.29
N ILE A 82 9.91 2.07 -4.05
CA ILE A 82 11.18 2.71 -3.70
C ILE A 82 12.36 1.76 -3.94
N PRO A 83 12.33 0.49 -3.49
CA PRO A 83 13.40 -0.45 -3.84
C PRO A 83 13.46 -0.67 -5.35
N SER A 84 14.66 -0.58 -5.92
CA SER A 84 14.87 -0.65 -7.37
C SER A 84 14.36 -1.96 -7.98
N ARG A 85 14.52 -3.07 -7.26
CA ARG A 85 14.01 -4.41 -7.62
C ARG A 85 12.48 -4.52 -7.58
N GLY A 86 11.78 -3.56 -6.98
CA GLY A 86 10.32 -3.53 -6.89
C GLY A 86 9.62 -3.11 -8.18
N LEU A 87 10.34 -2.57 -9.17
CA LEU A 87 9.75 -2.03 -10.40
C LEU A 87 8.78 -2.98 -11.12
N PRO A 88 9.07 -4.29 -11.31
CA PRO A 88 8.12 -5.20 -11.95
C PRO A 88 6.83 -5.38 -11.14
N LEU A 89 6.93 -5.48 -9.80
CA LEU A 89 5.76 -5.56 -8.94
C LEU A 89 4.96 -4.25 -9.01
N PHE A 90 5.64 -3.11 -8.98
CA PHE A 90 5.00 -1.81 -9.07
C PHE A 90 4.19 -1.64 -10.35
N GLU A 91 4.72 -2.03 -11.50
CA GLU A 91 3.99 -2.03 -12.78
C GLU A 91 2.71 -2.89 -12.71
N ARG A 92 2.81 -4.10 -12.14
CA ARG A 92 1.67 -5.00 -11.96
C ARG A 92 0.60 -4.38 -11.05
N VAL A 93 1.01 -3.75 -9.94
CA VAL A 93 0.09 -3.07 -9.01
C VAL A 93 -0.64 -1.93 -9.72
N ILE A 94 0.07 -1.06 -10.44
CA ILE A 94 -0.54 0.06 -11.19
C ILE A 94 -1.54 -0.45 -12.21
N ASN A 95 -1.17 -1.47 -13.00
CA ASN A 95 -2.04 -2.03 -14.01
C ASN A 95 -3.28 -2.72 -13.41
N ALA A 96 -3.14 -3.39 -12.26
CA ALA A 96 -4.26 -3.98 -11.53
C ALA A 96 -5.22 -2.90 -11.01
N VAL A 97 -4.70 -1.81 -10.44
CA VAL A 97 -5.50 -0.67 -9.99
C VAL A 97 -6.23 -0.02 -11.16
N HIS A 98 -5.53 0.23 -12.27
CA HIS A 98 -6.13 0.85 -13.45
C HIS A 98 -7.30 0.04 -14.01
N ARG A 99 -7.19 -1.29 -14.02
CA ARG A 99 -8.26 -2.20 -14.46
C ARG A 99 -9.41 -2.31 -13.46
N GLY A 100 -9.10 -2.40 -12.16
CA GLY A 100 -10.08 -2.68 -11.11
C GLY A 100 -10.81 -1.44 -10.58
N ALA A 101 -10.19 -0.27 -10.65
CA ALA A 101 -10.74 0.99 -10.16
C ALA A 101 -10.47 2.14 -11.15
N PRO A 102 -11.00 2.06 -12.39
CA PRO A 102 -10.77 3.09 -13.39
C PRO A 102 -11.31 4.44 -12.90
N GLY A 103 -10.44 5.47 -12.94
CA GLY A 103 -10.77 6.83 -12.52
C GLY A 103 -10.60 7.13 -11.03
N THR A 104 -10.28 6.14 -10.19
CA THR A 104 -9.89 6.39 -8.79
C THR A 104 -8.48 6.99 -8.75
N PRO A 105 -8.27 8.14 -8.07
CA PRO A 105 -6.95 8.72 -7.86
C PRO A 105 -5.96 7.75 -7.20
N ILE A 106 -4.72 7.79 -7.66
CA ILE A 106 -3.60 7.04 -7.09
C ILE A 106 -2.67 8.03 -6.40
N ALA A 107 -2.33 7.74 -5.15
CA ALA A 107 -1.41 8.50 -4.32
C ALA A 107 -0.19 7.67 -3.92
N PHE A 108 0.88 8.36 -3.54
CA PHE A 108 2.18 7.78 -3.24
C PHE A 108 2.74 8.37 -1.94
N ASN A 109 2.85 7.55 -0.90
CA ASN A 109 3.38 7.91 0.40
C ASN A 109 4.89 7.67 0.48
N THR A 110 5.65 8.45 1.25
CA THR A 110 7.10 8.23 1.40
C THR A 110 7.42 7.18 2.47
N SER A 111 6.52 6.98 3.43
CA SER A 111 6.63 5.99 4.51
C SER A 111 5.24 5.52 4.96
N PRO A 112 5.10 4.41 5.70
CA PRO A 112 3.78 4.02 6.19
C PRO A 112 3.04 5.14 6.95
N ASN A 113 3.76 6.03 7.64
CA ASN A 113 3.19 7.06 8.52
C ASN A 113 2.56 8.26 7.81
N ASP A 114 2.92 8.54 6.55
CA ASP A 114 2.39 9.70 5.78
C ASP A 114 1.30 9.29 4.78
N SER A 115 0.79 8.05 4.86
CA SER A 115 -0.20 7.55 3.90
C SER A 115 -1.54 8.31 3.96
N ALA A 116 -1.95 8.77 5.15
CA ALA A 116 -3.16 9.56 5.31
C ALA A 116 -3.01 11.00 4.78
N ASP A 117 -1.79 11.55 4.76
CA ASP A 117 -1.51 12.86 4.17
C ASP A 117 -1.34 12.79 2.65
N ALA A 118 -0.87 11.65 2.14
CA ALA A 118 -0.78 11.40 0.71
C ALA A 118 -2.17 11.18 0.06
N ALA A 119 -3.12 10.62 0.82
CA ALA A 119 -4.46 10.26 0.36
C ALA A 119 -5.38 11.46 0.15
#